data_AF-A0A1G2BV56-F1
#
_entry.id   AF-A0A1G2BV56-F1
#
_cell.length_a   1.000
_cell.length_b   1.000
_cell.length_c   1.000
_cell.angle_alpha   90.00
_cell.angle_beta   90.00
_cell.angle_gamma   90.00
#
_symmetry.space_group_name_H-M   'P 1'
#
loop_
_entity.id
_entity.type
_entity.pdbx_description
1 polymer ?
#
loop_
_entity_poly.entity_id
_entity_poly.type
_entity_poly.pdbx_seq_one_letter_code
_entity_poly.pdbx_strand_id
1 'polypeptide(L)'
;MLSKSRQWIKILLASVVWVGLLSSLTLFLIINLYFDPSIYSYGYYYYTDAERHAAEFLRENTAQNANVLVSDAKTAFSISAQVPRAVFRGHDHQTPNALLRQQQLDWFLADQNTVSAFSRKQKFLQEQDISIIIINSSRLFESPRWIPNAPFLQEVYRSGELTVYRVVAS
;
A
#
# COMPACT_ATOMS: atom_id res chain seq x y z
N MET A 1 -32.58 26.48 50.45
CA MET A 1 -31.47 25.49 50.51
C MET A 1 -31.75 24.20 49.72
N LEU A 2 -33.01 23.72 49.62
CA LEU A 2 -33.37 22.47 48.93
C LEU A 2 -33.15 22.43 47.40
N SER A 3 -33.07 23.58 46.71
CA SER A 3 -32.84 23.61 45.26
C SER A 3 -31.37 23.36 44.89
N LYS A 4 -30.42 23.88 45.69
CA LYS A 4 -28.98 23.69 45.48
C LYS A 4 -28.60 22.22 45.69
N SER A 5 -29.15 21.55 46.72
CA SER A 5 -28.87 20.13 46.96
C SER A 5 -29.38 19.23 45.82
N ARG A 6 -30.57 19.50 45.27
CA ARG A 6 -31.10 18.80 44.09
C ARG A 6 -30.25 19.03 42.84
N GLN A 7 -29.66 20.21 42.68
CA GLN A 7 -28.76 20.51 41.57
C GLN A 7 -27.44 19.75 41.70
N TRP A 8 -26.86 19.68 42.91
CA TRP A 8 -25.66 18.88 43.17
C TRP A 8 -25.87 17.39 42.92
N ILE A 9 -27.04 16.84 43.29
CA ILE A 9 -27.38 15.43 43.00
C ILE A 9 -27.45 15.18 41.49
N LYS A 10 -28.04 16.10 40.71
CA LYS A 10 -28.09 15.98 39.24
C LYS A 10 -26.70 16.02 38.61
N ILE A 11 -25.85 16.93 39.06
CA ILE A 11 -24.46 17.03 38.59
C ILE A 11 -23.70 15.75 38.92
N LEU A 12 -23.82 15.24 40.15
CA LEU A 12 -23.18 14.00 40.57
C LEU A 12 -23.61 12.82 39.70
N LEU A 13 -24.92 12.65 39.46
CA LEU A 13 -25.44 11.59 38.60
C LEU A 13 -24.94 11.73 37.17
N ALA A 14 -24.94 12.93 36.61
CA ALA A 14 -24.41 13.18 35.27
C ALA A 14 -22.91 12.83 35.18
N SER A 15 -22.12 13.20 36.19
CA SER A 15 -20.69 12.86 36.24
C SER A 15 -20.45 11.36 36.33
N VAL A 16 -21.22 10.63 37.14
CA VAL A 16 -21.12 9.16 37.23
C VAL A 16 -21.43 8.51 35.88
N VAL A 17 -22.49 8.96 35.19
CA VAL A 17 -22.82 8.48 33.84
C VAL A 17 -21.70 8.80 32.85
N TRP A 18 -21.16 10.01 32.88
CA TRP A 18 -20.06 10.42 32.00
C TRP A 18 -18.79 9.60 32.22
N VAL A 19 -18.42 9.36 33.48
CA VAL A 19 -17.26 8.51 33.81
C VAL A 19 -17.48 7.09 33.30
N GLY A 20 -18.69 6.55 33.45
CA GLY A 20 -19.05 5.24 32.91
C GLY A 20 -18.91 5.17 31.38
N LEU A 21 -19.49 6.14 30.66
CA LEU A 21 -19.42 6.21 29.21
C LEU A 21 -17.99 6.39 28.68
N LEU A 22 -17.19 7.26 29.32
CA LEU A 22 -15.77 7.44 29.00
C LEU A 22 -14.99 6.15 29.19
N SER A 23 -15.23 5.45 30.30
CA SER A 23 -14.57 4.17 30.61
C SER A 23 -14.94 3.10 29.58
N SER A 24 -16.21 3.01 29.17
CA SER A 24 -16.66 2.09 28.13
C SER A 24 -16.06 2.43 26.75
N LEU A 25 -15.97 3.71 26.39
CA LEU A 25 -15.33 4.14 25.14
C LEU A 25 -13.83 3.80 25.15
N THR A 26 -13.12 4.08 26.24
CA THR A 26 -11.70 3.74 26.38
C THR A 26 -11.48 2.23 26.32
N LEU A 27 -12.31 1.44 27.00
CA LEU A 27 -12.23 -0.02 26.94
C LEU A 27 -12.51 -0.55 25.54
N PHE A 28 -13.51 -0.01 24.84
CA PHE A 28 -13.81 -0.34 23.45
C PHE A 28 -12.61 -0.04 22.54
N LEU A 29 -11.97 1.11 22.68
CA LEU A 29 -10.76 1.45 21.92
C LEU A 29 -9.59 0.50 22.24
N ILE A 30 -9.36 0.16 23.51
CA ILE A 30 -8.30 -0.77 23.93
C ILE A 30 -8.56 -2.20 23.43
N ILE A 31 -9.79 -2.69 23.53
CA ILE A 31 -10.18 -4.02 23.04
C ILE A 31 -10.00 -4.08 21.53
N ASN A 32 -10.44 -3.04 20.79
CA ASN A 32 -10.19 -2.98 19.35
C ASN A 32 -8.67 -2.97 19.04
N LEU A 33 -7.85 -2.25 19.82
CA LEU A 33 -6.38 -2.30 19.69
C LEU A 33 -5.79 -3.70 19.96
N TYR A 34 -6.38 -4.45 20.89
CA TYR A 34 -5.86 -5.76 21.31
C TYR A 34 -6.30 -6.89 20.38
N PHE A 35 -7.55 -6.88 19.91
CA PHE A 35 -8.12 -7.93 19.06
C PHE A 35 -7.95 -7.67 17.57
N ASP A 36 -7.82 -6.40 17.16
CA ASP A 36 -7.57 -6.05 15.77
C ASP A 36 -6.66 -4.82 15.66
N PRO A 37 -5.33 -5.01 15.80
CA PRO A 37 -4.35 -3.94 15.63
C PRO A 37 -4.38 -3.30 14.23
N SER A 38 -5.13 -3.85 13.26
CA SER A 38 -5.29 -3.25 11.94
C SER A 38 -6.30 -2.10 11.90
N ILE A 39 -7.25 -2.01 12.84
CA ILE A 39 -8.35 -1.01 12.83
C ILE A 39 -7.86 0.42 13.14
N TYR A 40 -6.75 0.57 13.88
CA TYR A 40 -6.10 1.87 14.13
C TYR A 40 -4.62 1.87 13.77
N SER A 41 -4.22 0.98 12.87
CA SER A 41 -3.05 1.19 12.04
C SER A 41 -3.33 2.34 11.05
N TYR A 42 -3.49 3.57 11.57
CA TYR A 42 -2.70 4.67 11.03
C TYR A 42 -1.24 4.34 11.37
N GLY A 43 -0.75 3.27 10.75
CA GLY A 43 0.61 2.82 10.89
C GLY A 43 1.44 3.97 10.37
N TYR A 44 2.25 4.56 11.25
CA TYR A 44 3.37 5.36 10.82
C TYR A 44 4.21 4.44 9.93
N TYR A 45 3.93 4.50 8.63
CA TYR A 45 4.66 3.75 7.64
C TYR A 45 5.96 4.48 7.45
N TYR A 46 7.00 4.00 8.13
CA TYR A 46 8.35 4.50 7.93
C TYR A 46 8.87 3.94 6.62
N TYR A 47 9.19 4.83 5.68
CA TYR A 47 9.83 4.48 4.43
C TYR A 47 11.17 3.78 4.72
N THR A 48 11.40 2.63 4.09
CA THR A 48 12.71 1.97 4.20
C THR A 48 13.75 2.74 3.38
N ASP A 49 15.04 2.59 3.72
CA ASP A 49 16.11 3.19 2.90
C ASP A 49 16.08 2.65 1.46
N ALA A 50 15.69 1.39 1.27
CA ALA A 50 15.51 0.82 -0.06
C ALA A 50 14.43 1.57 -0.86
N GLU A 51 13.28 1.86 -0.24
CA GLU A 51 12.20 2.65 -0.86
C GLU A 51 12.63 4.07 -1.19
N ARG A 52 13.33 4.73 -0.26
CA ARG A 52 13.87 6.08 -0.46
C ARG A 52 14.82 6.13 -1.64
N HIS A 53 15.78 5.23 -1.71
CA HIS A 53 16.76 5.18 -2.80
C HIS A 53 16.12 4.76 -4.14
N ALA A 54 15.14 3.84 -4.12
CA ALA A 54 14.39 3.50 -5.33
C ALA A 54 13.58 4.71 -5.85
N ALA A 55 12.91 5.45 -4.96
CA ALA A 55 12.20 6.68 -5.34
C ALA A 55 13.14 7.74 -5.91
N GLU A 56 14.31 7.93 -5.32
CA GLU A 56 15.37 8.82 -5.82
C GLU A 56 15.84 8.41 -7.22
N PHE A 57 16.17 7.12 -7.40
CA PHE A 57 16.52 6.58 -8.71
C PHE A 57 15.44 6.87 -9.77
N LEU A 58 14.15 6.66 -9.44
CA LEU A 58 13.07 6.94 -10.37
C LEU A 58 13.01 8.43 -10.74
N ARG A 59 13.13 9.34 -9.77
CA ARG A 59 13.09 10.80 -10.05
C ARG A 59 14.19 11.21 -11.04
N GLU A 60 15.37 10.62 -10.92
CA GLU A 60 16.56 11.03 -11.68
C GLU A 60 16.72 10.30 -13.03
N ASN A 61 16.34 9.02 -13.11
CA ASN A 61 16.78 8.13 -14.20
C ASN A 61 15.67 7.62 -15.12
N THR A 62 14.44 8.08 -14.94
CA THR A 62 13.29 7.62 -15.75
C THR A 62 12.40 8.78 -16.17
N ALA A 63 11.63 8.61 -17.24
CA ALA A 63 10.77 9.67 -17.76
C ALA A 63 9.66 10.03 -16.77
N GLN A 64 9.33 11.33 -16.63
CA GLN A 64 8.34 11.82 -15.67
C GLN A 64 6.93 11.25 -15.88
N ASN A 65 6.59 10.81 -17.09
CA ASN A 65 5.30 10.23 -17.43
C ASN A 65 5.29 8.68 -17.37
N ALA A 66 6.36 8.04 -16.92
CA ALA A 66 6.40 6.58 -16.83
C ALA A 66 5.44 6.07 -15.74
N ASN A 67 4.44 5.26 -16.13
CA ASN A 67 3.59 4.59 -15.14
C ASN A 67 4.32 3.41 -14.52
N VAL A 68 4.15 3.28 -13.21
CA VAL A 68 4.88 2.32 -12.37
C VAL A 68 3.93 1.26 -11.85
N LEU A 69 4.29 -0.02 -11.99
CA LEU A 69 3.65 -1.12 -11.28
C LEU A 69 4.54 -1.54 -10.11
N VAL A 70 3.97 -1.72 -8.93
CA VAL A 70 4.69 -2.12 -7.72
C VAL A 70 4.07 -3.41 -7.19
N SER A 71 4.91 -4.35 -6.73
CA SER A 71 4.47 -5.70 -6.36
C SER A 71 3.59 -5.78 -5.11
N ASP A 72 3.66 -4.81 -4.21
CA ASP A 72 2.91 -4.80 -2.94
C ASP A 72 2.32 -3.43 -2.62
N ALA A 73 1.24 -3.42 -1.83
CA ALA A 73 0.49 -2.22 -1.48
C ALA A 73 1.35 -1.17 -0.76
N LYS A 74 2.12 -1.62 0.22
CA LYS A 74 2.85 -0.74 1.14
C LYS A 74 3.97 0.00 0.41
N THR A 75 4.76 -0.70 -0.41
CA THR A 75 5.75 -0.05 -1.27
C THR A 75 5.08 0.80 -2.34
N ALA A 76 3.92 0.39 -2.88
CA ALA A 76 3.20 1.22 -3.83
C ALA A 76 2.76 2.57 -3.24
N PHE A 77 2.24 2.57 -2.01
CA PHE A 77 1.89 3.78 -1.27
C PHE A 77 3.12 4.67 -1.05
N SER A 78 4.22 4.07 -0.61
CA SER A 78 5.51 4.75 -0.41
C SER A 78 6.01 5.46 -1.67
N ILE A 79 6.05 4.73 -2.79
CA ILE A 79 6.51 5.28 -4.07
C ILE A 79 5.55 6.36 -4.58
N SER A 80 4.24 6.16 -4.45
CA SER A 80 3.22 7.15 -4.86
C SER A 80 3.35 8.47 -4.11
N ALA A 81 3.72 8.43 -2.83
CA ALA A 81 3.91 9.63 -2.01
C ALA A 81 5.23 10.36 -2.32
N GLN A 82 6.24 9.64 -2.81
CA GLN A 82 7.59 10.15 -2.98
C GLN A 82 7.94 10.56 -4.41
N VAL A 83 7.18 10.11 -5.41
CA VAL A 83 7.48 10.32 -6.82
C VAL A 83 6.23 10.90 -7.51
N PRO A 84 6.33 12.01 -8.26
CA PRO A 84 5.17 12.66 -8.88
C PRO A 84 4.70 11.92 -10.13
N ARG A 85 4.26 10.67 -9.98
CA ARG A 85 3.92 9.76 -11.09
C ARG A 85 2.74 8.87 -10.77
N ALA A 86 2.10 8.39 -11.83
CA ALA A 86 1.03 7.42 -11.71
C ALA A 86 1.61 6.04 -11.33
N VAL A 87 1.14 5.53 -10.20
CA VAL A 87 1.35 4.15 -9.78
C VAL A 87 0.08 3.38 -10.09
N PHE A 88 0.20 2.27 -10.83
CA PHE A 88 -0.93 1.47 -11.34
C PHE A 88 -1.94 1.11 -10.25
N ARG A 89 -1.42 0.76 -9.07
CA ARG A 89 -2.17 0.59 -7.82
C ARG A 89 -1.41 1.37 -6.74
N GLY A 90 -1.72 2.65 -6.59
CA GLY A 90 -1.20 3.51 -5.52
C GLY A 90 -2.14 3.47 -4.30
N HIS A 91 -2.31 4.59 -3.61
CA HIS A 91 -3.29 4.69 -2.52
C HIS A 91 -4.71 4.37 -3.00
N ASP A 92 -5.46 3.60 -2.20
CA ASP A 92 -6.79 3.09 -2.60
C ASP A 92 -7.77 4.21 -2.96
N HIS A 93 -7.78 5.32 -2.21
CA HIS A 93 -8.66 6.46 -2.46
C HIS A 93 -8.24 7.31 -3.67
N GLN A 94 -7.03 7.11 -4.21
CA GLN A 94 -6.51 7.81 -5.39
C GLN A 94 -6.48 6.92 -6.63
N THR A 95 -6.70 5.61 -6.45
CA THR A 95 -6.64 4.62 -7.53
C THR A 95 -8.05 4.32 -8.03
N PRO A 96 -8.39 4.67 -9.29
CA PRO A 96 -9.68 4.32 -9.85
C PRO A 96 -9.88 2.80 -9.86
N ASN A 97 -10.97 2.37 -9.21
CA ASN A 97 -11.33 0.96 -9.08
C ASN A 97 -10.18 0.10 -8.48
N ALA A 98 -9.68 0.52 -7.32
CA ALA A 98 -8.54 -0.10 -6.63
C ALA A 98 -8.67 -1.63 -6.47
N LEU A 99 -9.89 -2.15 -6.25
CA LEU A 99 -10.15 -3.59 -6.15
C LEU A 99 -9.84 -4.32 -7.46
N LEU A 100 -10.30 -3.80 -8.60
CA LEU A 100 -10.00 -4.38 -9.91
C LEU A 100 -8.49 -4.31 -10.20
N ARG A 101 -7.84 -3.18 -9.86
CA ARG A 101 -6.38 -3.02 -10.01
C ARG A 101 -5.61 -4.03 -9.16
N GLN A 102 -6.06 -4.32 -7.94
CA GLN A 102 -5.49 -5.37 -7.11
C GLN A 102 -5.61 -6.75 -7.78
N GLN A 103 -6.80 -7.11 -8.27
CA GLN A 103 -7.01 -8.39 -8.97
C GLN A 103 -6.12 -8.54 -10.21
N GLN A 104 -5.93 -7.46 -10.97
CA GLN A 104 -5.05 -7.42 -12.12
C GLN A 104 -3.56 -7.54 -11.73
N LEU A 105 -3.16 -6.89 -10.64
CA LEU A 105 -1.82 -7.03 -10.07
C LEU A 105 -1.55 -8.47 -9.62
N ASP A 106 -2.47 -9.08 -8.89
CA ASP A 106 -2.36 -10.47 -8.44
C ASP A 106 -2.25 -11.45 -9.62
N TRP A 107 -3.08 -11.25 -10.65
CA TRP A 107 -2.99 -12.02 -11.89
C TRP A 107 -1.62 -11.84 -12.59
N PHE A 108 -1.13 -10.60 -12.66
CA PHE A 108 0.15 -10.29 -13.29
C PHE A 108 1.33 -10.91 -12.53
N LEU A 109 1.28 -10.94 -11.20
CA LEU A 109 2.30 -11.53 -10.34
C LEU A 109 2.20 -13.05 -10.21
N ALA A 110 1.09 -13.67 -10.60
CA ALA A 110 0.92 -15.13 -10.53
C ALA A 110 1.88 -15.89 -11.48
N ASP A 111 2.39 -17.05 -11.03
CA ASP A 111 3.30 -17.90 -11.83
C ASP A 111 2.58 -18.41 -13.06
N GLN A 112 3.10 -18.02 -14.21
CA GLN A 112 2.83 -18.68 -15.47
C GLN A 112 4.10 -18.54 -16.32
N ASN A 113 5.10 -19.37 -16.05
CA ASN A 113 6.36 -19.42 -16.80
C ASN A 113 6.20 -20.09 -18.18
N THR A 114 5.33 -19.54 -19.03
CA THR A 114 5.11 -20.00 -20.40
C THR A 114 5.19 -18.83 -21.39
N VAL A 115 5.59 -19.10 -22.64
CA VAL A 115 5.66 -18.07 -23.70
C VAL A 115 4.31 -17.38 -23.91
N SER A 116 3.21 -18.13 -23.82
CA SER A 116 1.85 -17.59 -23.95
C SER A 116 1.50 -16.65 -22.79
N ALA A 117 1.95 -16.94 -21.58
CA ALA A 117 1.76 -16.05 -20.45
C ALA A 117 2.62 -14.79 -20.53
N PHE A 118 3.88 -14.89 -20.97
CA PHE A 118 4.72 -13.73 -21.22
C PHE A 118 4.09 -12.77 -22.23
N SER A 119 3.55 -13.29 -23.33
CA SER A 119 2.86 -12.47 -24.33
C SER A 119 1.66 -11.73 -23.74
N ARG A 120 0.86 -12.39 -22.89
CA ARG A 120 -0.30 -11.75 -22.21
C ARG A 120 0.13 -10.69 -21.20
N LYS A 121 1.16 -10.97 -20.40
CA LYS A 121 1.70 -10.02 -19.41
C LYS A 121 2.30 -8.79 -20.10
N GLN A 122 3.03 -8.97 -21.19
CA GLN A 122 3.55 -7.88 -21.99
C GLN A 122 2.43 -7.03 -22.62
N LYS A 123 1.41 -7.67 -23.19
CA LYS A 123 0.23 -6.96 -23.72
C LYS A 123 -0.48 -6.15 -22.63
N PHE A 124 -0.65 -6.72 -21.44
CA PHE A 124 -1.20 -5.99 -20.29
C PHE A 124 -0.37 -4.76 -19.92
N LEU A 125 0.96 -4.88 -19.85
CA LEU A 125 1.84 -3.74 -19.57
C LEU A 125 1.68 -2.63 -20.61
N GLN A 126 1.55 -2.99 -21.90
CA GLN A 126 1.31 -2.03 -22.98
C GLN A 126 -0.07 -1.36 -22.88
N GLU A 127 -1.14 -2.14 -22.66
CA GLU A 127 -2.51 -1.61 -22.52
C GLU A 127 -2.67 -0.68 -21.32
N GLN A 128 -1.86 -0.88 -20.28
CA GLN A 128 -1.86 -0.06 -19.07
C GLN A 128 -0.77 1.04 -19.09
N ASP A 129 -0.03 1.16 -20.19
CA ASP A 129 1.08 2.12 -20.36
C ASP A 129 2.12 2.03 -19.23
N ILE A 130 2.41 0.81 -18.76
CA ILE A 130 3.38 0.54 -17.70
C ILE A 130 4.75 0.31 -18.33
N SER A 131 5.71 1.15 -17.96
CA SER A 131 7.09 1.07 -18.45
C SER A 131 8.12 0.72 -17.37
N ILE A 132 7.73 0.79 -16.10
CA ILE A 132 8.57 0.46 -14.95
C ILE A 132 7.83 -0.49 -14.01
N ILE A 133 8.55 -1.48 -13.50
CA ILE A 133 8.05 -2.43 -12.49
C ILE A 133 9.00 -2.42 -11.30
N ILE A 134 8.46 -2.35 -10.10
CA ILE A 134 9.21 -2.43 -8.84
C ILE A 134 8.77 -3.68 -8.09
N ILE A 135 9.74 -4.51 -7.74
CA ILE A 135 9.51 -5.77 -7.04
C ILE A 135 10.16 -5.69 -5.67
N ASN A 136 9.35 -5.87 -4.64
CA ASN A 136 9.80 -6.00 -3.26
C ASN A 136 9.89 -7.47 -2.87
N SER A 137 11.11 -8.02 -2.95
CA SER A 137 11.39 -9.43 -2.66
C SER A 137 11.02 -9.85 -1.22
N SER A 138 11.10 -8.93 -0.26
CA SER A 138 10.77 -9.22 1.16
C SER A 138 9.26 -9.41 1.39
N ARG A 139 8.43 -8.93 0.47
CA ARG A 139 6.95 -8.94 0.57
C ARG A 139 6.29 -9.82 -0.49
N LEU A 140 7.09 -10.55 -1.28
CA LEU A 140 6.59 -11.56 -2.20
C LEU A 140 5.92 -12.75 -1.49
N PHE A 141 5.99 -12.88 -0.16
CA PHE A 141 5.23 -13.89 0.58
C PHE A 141 3.71 -13.65 0.52
N GLU A 142 3.25 -12.43 0.25
CA GLU A 142 1.82 -12.12 0.01
C GLU A 142 1.35 -12.52 -1.39
N SER A 143 2.29 -12.68 -2.33
CA SER A 143 2.02 -13.14 -3.68
C SER A 143 3.26 -13.90 -4.18
N PRO A 144 3.43 -15.19 -3.80
CA PRO A 144 4.55 -15.96 -4.32
C PRO A 144 4.40 -15.93 -5.84
N ARG A 145 5.51 -15.98 -6.58
CA ARG A 145 5.58 -16.26 -8.03
C ARG A 145 5.92 -15.10 -8.99
N TRP A 146 6.70 -14.10 -8.55
CA TRP A 146 7.34 -13.18 -9.50
C TRP A 146 8.36 -13.88 -10.41
N ILE A 147 8.41 -13.46 -11.69
CA ILE A 147 9.28 -14.04 -12.72
C ILE A 147 10.46 -13.08 -13.01
N PRO A 148 11.66 -13.34 -12.48
CA PRO A 148 12.83 -12.49 -12.74
C PRO A 148 13.36 -12.58 -14.19
N ASN A 149 12.88 -13.52 -15.01
CA ASN A 149 13.46 -13.88 -16.31
C ASN A 149 12.53 -13.65 -17.51
N ALA A 150 11.51 -12.79 -17.38
CA ALA A 150 10.67 -12.46 -18.54
C ALA A 150 11.50 -11.68 -19.58
N PRO A 151 11.47 -12.03 -20.88
CA PRO A 151 12.37 -11.45 -21.89
C PRO A 151 12.11 -9.95 -22.16
N PHE A 152 10.94 -9.45 -21.78
CA PHE A 152 10.56 -8.04 -21.90
C PHE A 152 10.92 -7.20 -20.65
N LEU A 153 11.64 -7.76 -19.68
CA LEU A 153 12.06 -7.06 -18.47
C LEU A 153 13.58 -6.98 -18.38
N GLN A 154 14.07 -5.76 -18.18
CA GLN A 154 15.48 -5.49 -17.93
C GLN A 154 15.63 -4.92 -16.53
N GLU A 155 16.41 -5.56 -15.66
CA GLU A 155 16.79 -4.97 -14.38
C GLU A 155 17.63 -3.71 -14.62
N VAL A 156 17.23 -2.59 -14.04
CA VAL A 156 17.92 -1.29 -14.19
C VAL A 156 18.43 -0.72 -12.88
N TYR A 157 17.89 -1.18 -11.74
CA TYR A 157 18.32 -0.75 -10.42
C TYR A 157 17.93 -1.77 -9.35
N ARG A 158 18.72 -1.84 -8.27
CA ARG A 158 18.46 -2.69 -7.11
C ARG A 158 18.95 -1.99 -5.84
N SER A 159 18.13 -2.01 -4.80
CA SER A 159 18.46 -1.48 -3.48
C SER A 159 17.78 -2.34 -2.40
N GLY A 160 18.58 -3.04 -1.61
CA GLY A 160 18.08 -3.98 -0.59
C GLY A 160 17.11 -5.01 -1.19
N GLU A 161 15.89 -5.01 -0.67
CA GLU A 161 14.78 -5.87 -1.07
C GLU A 161 14.08 -5.44 -2.37
N LEU A 162 14.32 -4.22 -2.86
CA LEU A 162 13.68 -3.67 -4.05
C LEU A 162 14.52 -3.86 -5.30
N THR A 163 13.89 -4.37 -6.35
CA THR A 163 14.45 -4.43 -7.70
C THR A 163 13.55 -3.66 -8.65
N VAL A 164 14.14 -2.77 -9.45
CA VAL A 164 13.45 -1.97 -10.47
C VAL A 164 13.77 -2.54 -11.84
N TYR A 165 12.72 -2.87 -12.59
CA TYR A 165 12.78 -3.35 -13.95
C TYR A 165 12.22 -2.30 -14.90
N ARG A 166 12.87 -2.14 -16.05
CA ARG A 166 12.34 -1.43 -17.21
C ARG A 166 11.67 -2.45 -18.15
N VAL A 167 10.50 -2.10 -18.64
CA VAL A 167 9.83 -2.85 -19.70
C VAL A 167 10.48 -2.48 -21.03
N VAL A 168 11.05 -3.47 -21.72
CA VAL A 168 11.70 -3.29 -23.02
C VAL A 168 10.83 -3.89 -24.12
N ALA A 169 10.84 -3.27 -25.30
CA ALA A 169 10.25 -3.88 -26.48
C ALA A 169 11.09 -5.11 -26.84
N SER A 170 10.43 -6.27 -26.88
CA SER A 170 11.00 -7.52 -27.41
C SER A 170 11.01 -7.52 -28.93
#